data_AF-A0A4R7DAK7-F1
#
_entry.id   AF-A0A4R7DAK7-F1
#
_cell.length_a   1.000
_cell.length_b   1.000
_cell.length_c   1.000
_cell.angle_alpha   90.00
_cell.angle_beta   90.00
_cell.angle_gamma   90.00
#
_symmetry.space_group_name_H-M   'P 1'
#
loop_
_entity.id
_entity.type
_entity.pdbx_description
1 polymer ?
#
loop_
_entity_poly.entity_id
_entity_poly.type
_entity_poly.pdbx_seq_one_letter_code
_entity_poly.pdbx_strand_id
1 'polypeptide(L)'
;MAYRSLKHLPIYRKALELCTMSREIASYVTFNKDLMRLCESKSLRDIMANSILTDSILIPQKIAQVEYSNCSNERLETISYINIIIRNINSYCMGLEKHGVKETEYINLLRKEIKSFRKSYKVWKSQHS
;
A
#
# COMPACT_ATOMS: atom_id res chain seq x y z
N MET A 1 -10.46 9.66 -26.14
CA MET A 1 -10.25 8.61 -25.11
C MET A 1 -11.25 8.86 -23.99
N ALA A 2 -12.11 7.88 -23.68
CA ALA A 2 -13.06 8.06 -22.59
C ALA A 2 -12.28 8.10 -21.26
N TYR A 3 -12.34 9.23 -20.55
CA TYR A 3 -11.85 9.32 -19.17
C TYR A 3 -12.67 8.33 -18.33
N ARG A 4 -12.21 7.08 -18.20
CA ARG A 4 -12.76 6.16 -17.20
C ARG A 4 -12.46 6.79 -15.85
N SER A 5 -13.50 7.16 -15.12
CA SER A 5 -13.33 7.62 -13.75
C SER A 5 -12.62 6.52 -12.96
N LEU A 6 -11.44 6.83 -12.41
CA LEU A 6 -10.64 5.91 -11.60
C LEU A 6 -11.48 5.27 -10.49
N LYS A 7 -12.50 5.99 -10.01
CA LYS A 7 -13.46 5.51 -9.00
C LYS A 7 -14.25 4.28 -9.45
N HIS A 8 -14.30 3.93 -10.73
CA HIS A 8 -14.95 2.70 -11.21
C HIS A 8 -13.97 1.55 -11.44
N LEU A 9 -12.65 1.78 -11.36
CA LEU A 9 -11.66 0.72 -11.48
C LEU A 9 -11.65 -0.12 -10.19
N PRO A 10 -11.92 -1.44 -10.27
CA PRO A 10 -11.90 -2.29 -9.10
C PRO A 10 -10.56 -2.26 -8.35
N ILE A 11 -9.45 -2.22 -9.09
CA ILE A 11 -8.10 -2.15 -8.51
C ILE A 11 -7.86 -0.85 -7.74
N TYR A 12 -8.41 0.27 -8.22
CA TYR A 12 -8.25 1.57 -7.58
C TYR A 12 -9.03 1.63 -6.27
N ARG A 13 -10.26 1.10 -6.25
CA ARG A 13 -11.03 0.95 -5.00
C ARG A 13 -10.29 0.07 -3.99
N LYS A 14 -9.74 -1.06 -4.44
CA LYS A 14 -8.93 -1.93 -3.58
C LYS A 14 -7.66 -1.26 -3.05
N ALA A 15 -7.04 -0.38 -3.83
CA ALA A 15 -5.91 0.42 -3.35
C ALA A 15 -6.33 1.40 -2.25
N LEU A 16 -7.51 2.03 -2.38
CA LEU A 16 -8.04 2.92 -1.34
C LEU A 16 -8.39 2.15 -0.07
N GLU A 17 -9.03 0.98 -0.17
CA GLU A 17 -9.32 0.08 0.97
C GLU A 17 -8.03 -0.31 1.70
N LEU A 18 -6.98 -0.69 0.96
CA LEU A 18 -5.67 -1.00 1.53
C LEU A 18 -5.03 0.23 2.22
N CYS A 19 -5.15 1.42 1.64
CA CYS A 19 -4.65 2.66 2.23
C CYS A 19 -5.37 2.99 3.56
N THR A 20 -6.70 2.82 3.60
CA THR A 20 -7.48 2.97 4.82
C THR A 20 -7.03 1.98 5.89
N MET A 21 -6.94 0.67 5.56
CA MET A 21 -6.48 -0.35 6.51
C MET A 21 -5.06 -0.06 7.04
N SER A 22 -4.14 0.33 6.15
CA SER A 22 -2.77 0.70 6.53
C SER A 22 -2.74 1.91 7.47
N ARG A 23 -3.62 2.89 7.29
CA ARG A 23 -3.73 4.07 8.16
C ARG A 23 -4.20 3.68 9.56
N GLU A 24 -5.25 2.88 9.65
CA GLU A 24 -5.76 2.41 10.96
C GLU A 24 -4.68 1.62 11.72
N ILE A 25 -3.93 0.77 11.02
CA ILE A 25 -2.87 -0.04 11.62
C ILE A 25 -1.67 0.81 12.02
N ALA A 26 -1.26 1.77 11.18
CA ALA A 26 -0.20 2.70 11.54
C ALA A 26 -0.59 3.55 12.76
N SER A 27 -1.83 4.02 12.83
CA SER A 27 -2.34 4.75 14.00
C SER A 27 -2.28 3.88 15.25
N TYR A 28 -2.77 2.64 15.16
CA TYR A 28 -2.76 1.70 16.29
C TYR A 28 -1.34 1.38 16.77
N VAL A 29 -0.46 0.95 15.87
CA VAL A 29 0.92 0.52 16.17
C VAL A 29 1.74 1.63 16.82
N THR A 30 1.41 2.88 16.52
CA THR A 30 2.13 4.08 16.98
C THR A 30 1.46 4.72 18.20
N PHE A 31 0.42 4.10 18.75
CA PHE A 31 -0.40 4.62 19.85
C PHE A 31 -1.03 5.98 19.53
N ASN A 32 -1.56 6.12 18.32
CA ASN A 32 -2.20 7.31 17.78
C ASN A 32 -1.29 8.56 17.81
N LYS A 33 0.01 8.37 17.59
CA LYS A 33 0.89 9.52 17.32
C LYS A 33 0.43 10.22 16.05
N ASP A 34 0.41 11.55 16.09
CA ASP A 34 0.16 12.35 14.90
C ASP A 34 1.27 12.14 13.86
N LEU A 35 0.93 12.39 12.59
CA LEU A 35 1.82 12.10 11.45
C LEU A 35 3.16 12.84 11.54
N MET A 36 3.19 14.06 12.08
CA MET A 36 4.43 14.83 12.23
C MET A 36 5.37 14.16 13.22
N ARG A 37 4.86 13.79 14.40
CA ARG A 37 5.66 13.05 15.41
C ARG A 37 6.09 11.68 14.91
N LEU A 38 5.30 11.05 14.03
CA LEU A 38 5.67 9.78 13.44
C LEU A 38 6.88 9.91 12.50
N CYS A 39 6.89 10.94 11.66
CA CYS A 39 8.00 11.24 10.75
C CYS A 39 9.31 11.55 11.49
N GLU A 40 9.24 12.14 12.68
CA GLU A 40 10.41 12.48 13.50
C GLU A 40 10.86 11.35 14.43
N SER A 41 10.10 10.26 14.51
CA SER A 41 10.36 9.19 15.45
C SER A 41 11.59 8.35 15.07
N LYS A 42 12.45 8.10 16.05
CA LYS A 42 13.61 7.18 15.93
C LYS A 42 13.26 5.74 16.31
N SER A 43 12.02 5.48 16.72
CA SER A 43 11.55 4.13 17.03
C SER A 43 11.44 3.31 15.75
N LEU A 44 12.09 2.14 15.69
CA LEU A 44 12.01 1.27 14.52
C LEU A 44 10.56 0.87 14.22
N ARG A 45 9.73 0.68 15.26
CA ARG A 45 8.29 0.44 15.13
C ARG A 45 7.59 1.56 14.37
N ASP A 46 7.88 2.80 14.75
CA ASP A 46 7.25 3.99 14.18
C ASP A 46 7.71 4.22 12.74
N ILE A 47 8.99 4.00 12.47
CA ILE A 47 9.56 4.05 11.12
C ILE A 47 8.86 3.02 10.22
N MET A 48 8.69 1.77 10.68
CA MET A 48 7.99 0.74 9.92
C MET A 48 6.51 1.08 9.69
N ALA A 49 5.82 1.61 10.70
CA ALA A 49 4.42 2.06 10.56
C ALA A 49 4.30 3.21 9.55
N ASN A 50 5.23 4.17 9.58
CA ASN A 50 5.28 5.26 8.62
C ASN A 50 5.55 4.75 7.20
N SER A 51 6.47 3.79 7.04
CA SER A 51 6.75 3.18 5.74
C SER A 51 5.55 2.43 5.18
N ILE A 52 4.80 1.67 6.02
CA ILE A 52 3.55 1.02 5.61
C ILE A 52 2.54 2.06 5.08
N LEU A 53 2.34 3.15 5.82
CA LEU A 53 1.40 4.20 5.45
C LEU A 53 1.81 4.88 4.15
N THR A 54 3.08 5.30 4.05
CA THR A 54 3.64 5.97 2.87
C THR A 54 3.48 5.11 1.62
N ASP A 55 3.91 3.85 1.69
CA ASP A 55 3.82 2.91 0.58
C ASP A 55 2.36 2.66 0.18
N SER A 56 1.45 2.53 1.14
CA SER A 56 0.02 2.33 0.85
C SER A 56 -0.64 3.54 0.17
N ILE A 57 -0.19 4.76 0.47
CA ILE A 57 -0.66 6.00 -0.17
C ILE A 57 -0.14 6.10 -1.62
N LEU A 58 1.07 5.60 -1.89
CA LEU A 58 1.66 5.63 -3.24
C LEU A 58 0.92 4.70 -4.21
N ILE A 59 0.41 3.55 -3.77
CA ILE A 59 -0.28 2.57 -4.63
C ILE A 59 -1.38 3.20 -5.50
N PRO A 60 -2.41 3.89 -4.95
CA PRO A 60 -3.47 4.49 -5.78
C PRO A 60 -2.93 5.58 -6.72
N GLN A 61 -1.90 6.34 -6.31
CA GLN A 61 -1.26 7.34 -7.17
C GLN A 61 -0.57 6.69 -8.38
N LYS A 62 0.11 5.55 -8.17
CA LYS A 62 0.78 4.80 -9.24
C LYS A 62 -0.20 4.09 -10.16
N ILE A 63 -1.34 3.61 -9.66
CA ILE A 63 -2.42 3.09 -10.51
C ILE A 63 -2.97 4.23 -11.40
N ALA A 64 -3.24 5.40 -10.83
CA ALA A 64 -3.70 6.55 -11.61
C ALA A 64 -2.68 6.95 -12.69
N GLN A 65 -1.39 6.95 -12.36
CA GLN A 65 -0.31 7.21 -13.31
C GLN A 65 -0.35 6.23 -14.49
N VAL A 66 -0.54 4.93 -14.24
CA VAL A 66 -0.62 3.92 -15.30
C VAL A 66 -1.84 4.10 -16.20
N GLU A 67 -2.99 4.43 -15.63
CA GLU A 67 -4.25 4.63 -16.36
C GLU A 67 -4.24 5.89 -17.24
N TYR A 68 -3.48 6.91 -16.85
CA TYR A 68 -3.38 8.16 -17.60
C TYR A 68 -2.15 8.24 -18.52
N SER A 69 -1.17 7.34 -18.36
CA SER A 69 0.02 7.36 -19.20
C SER A 69 -0.26 6.79 -20.60
N ASN A 70 0.19 7.53 -21.62
CA ASN A 70 0.20 7.08 -23.01
C ASN A 70 1.52 6.35 -23.37
N CYS A 71 2.49 6.29 -22.45
CA CYS A 71 3.79 5.68 -22.68
C CYS A 71 3.84 4.26 -22.14
N SER A 72 4.04 3.27 -23.02
CA SER A 72 4.08 1.86 -22.62
C SER A 72 5.21 1.56 -21.63
N ASN A 73 6.39 2.13 -21.82
CA ASN A 73 7.53 1.91 -20.92
C ASN A 73 7.24 2.47 -19.52
N GLU A 74 6.70 3.68 -19.42
CA GLU A 74 6.32 4.27 -18.13
C GLU A 74 5.27 3.43 -17.40
N ARG A 75 4.28 2.88 -18.13
CA ARG A 75 3.29 1.96 -17.55
C ARG A 75 3.96 0.72 -16.97
N LEU A 76 4.84 0.07 -17.72
CA LEU A 76 5.53 -1.16 -17.28
C LEU A 76 6.44 -0.90 -16.07
N GLU A 77 7.20 0.19 -16.08
CA GLU A 77 8.04 0.61 -14.95
C GLU A 77 7.18 0.89 -13.71
N THR A 78 6.07 1.60 -13.87
CA THR A 78 5.17 1.92 -12.76
C THR A 78 4.50 0.66 -12.20
N ILE A 79 4.11 -0.29 -13.05
CA ILE A 79 3.61 -1.63 -12.65
C ILE A 79 4.70 -2.41 -11.89
N SER A 80 5.96 -2.35 -12.35
CA SER A 80 7.07 -2.95 -11.62
C SER A 80 7.22 -2.33 -10.23
N TYR A 81 7.14 -1.00 -10.14
CA TYR A 81 7.24 -0.25 -8.89
C TYR A 81 6.11 -0.58 -7.91
N ILE A 82 4.86 -0.72 -8.38
CA ILE A 82 3.75 -1.19 -7.53
C ILE A 82 4.05 -2.57 -6.93
N ASN A 83 4.67 -3.49 -7.69
CA ASN A 83 5.06 -4.80 -7.14
C ASN A 83 6.10 -4.69 -6.01
N ILE A 84 7.04 -3.75 -6.13
CA ILE A 84 8.05 -3.46 -5.10
C ILE A 84 7.36 -2.95 -3.84
N ILE A 85 6.48 -1.95 -3.97
CA ILE A 85 5.71 -1.39 -2.85
C ILE A 85 4.94 -2.49 -2.10
N ILE A 86 4.23 -3.37 -2.81
CA ILE A 86 3.49 -4.48 -2.16
C ILE A 86 4.44 -5.40 -1.38
N ARG A 87 5.65 -5.67 -1.89
CA ARG A 87 6.66 -6.49 -1.19
C ARG A 87 7.18 -5.77 0.05
N ASN A 88 7.47 -4.47 -0.05
CA ASN A 88 7.93 -3.65 1.07
C ASN A 88 6.94 -3.67 2.23
N ILE A 89 5.65 -3.44 1.97
CA ILE A 89 4.61 -3.46 3.02
C ILE A 89 4.61 -4.82 3.77
N ASN A 90 4.76 -5.94 3.05
CA ASN A 90 4.86 -7.25 3.71
C ASN A 90 6.13 -7.39 4.56
N SER A 91 7.27 -6.86 4.09
CA SER A 91 8.53 -6.84 4.83
C SER A 91 8.41 -6.01 6.11
N TYR A 92 7.74 -4.85 6.07
CA TYR A 92 7.49 -4.03 7.26
C TYR A 92 6.58 -4.75 8.25
N CYS A 93 5.52 -5.42 7.78
CA CYS A 93 4.67 -6.26 8.63
C CYS A 93 5.47 -7.35 9.35
N MET A 94 6.38 -8.02 8.64
CA MET A 94 7.27 -9.02 9.23
C MET A 94 8.28 -8.40 10.21
N GLY A 95 8.79 -7.20 9.92
CA GLY A 95 9.66 -6.45 10.83
C GLY A 95 8.96 -6.09 12.15
N LEU A 96 7.70 -5.66 12.09
CA LEU A 96 6.89 -5.35 13.27
C LEU A 96 6.69 -6.57 14.18
N GLU A 97 6.42 -7.73 13.60
CA GLU A 97 6.30 -8.98 14.37
C GLU A 97 7.62 -9.38 15.03
N LYS A 98 8.72 -9.33 14.28
CA LYS A 98 10.06 -9.63 14.81
C LYS A 98 10.49 -8.66 15.91
N HIS A 99 10.01 -7.41 15.86
CA HIS A 99 10.24 -6.40 16.88
C HIS A 99 9.29 -6.54 18.10
N GLY A 100 8.50 -7.61 18.16
CA GLY A 100 7.70 -7.96 19.34
C GLY A 100 6.39 -7.19 19.47
N VAL A 101 5.82 -6.68 18.37
CA VAL A 101 4.41 -6.25 18.37
C VAL A 101 3.53 -7.46 18.70
N LYS A 102 2.81 -7.40 19.83
CA LYS A 102 2.06 -8.55 20.37
C LYS A 102 0.75 -8.76 19.64
N GLU A 103 0.25 -7.73 18.99
CA GLU A 103 -1.09 -7.65 18.40
C GLU A 103 -1.05 -8.08 16.92
N THR A 104 -0.57 -9.30 16.72
CA THR A 104 -0.37 -9.92 15.41
C THR A 104 -1.68 -10.06 14.62
N GLU A 105 -2.84 -10.03 15.27
CA GLU A 105 -4.15 -10.06 14.63
C GLU A 105 -4.34 -8.88 13.66
N TYR A 106 -3.97 -7.66 14.06
CA TYR A 106 -4.07 -6.48 13.19
C TYR A 106 -3.10 -6.57 12.00
N ILE A 107 -1.87 -7.03 12.24
CA ILE A 107 -0.89 -7.28 11.17
C ILE A 107 -1.43 -8.34 10.19
N ASN A 108 -2.11 -9.37 10.71
CA ASN A 108 -2.73 -10.40 9.90
C ASN A 108 -3.92 -9.88 9.09
N LEU A 109 -4.71 -8.93 9.62
CA LEU A 109 -5.74 -8.22 8.86
C LEU A 109 -5.13 -7.45 7.68
N LEU A 110 -4.03 -6.70 7.90
CA LEU A 110 -3.33 -6.01 6.80
C LEU A 110 -2.88 -6.99 5.72
N ARG A 111 -2.30 -8.12 6.11
CA ARG A 111 -1.85 -9.14 5.16
C ARG A 111 -2.99 -9.77 4.38
N LYS A 112 -4.16 -9.96 5.00
CA LYS A 112 -5.36 -10.40 4.28
C LYS A 112 -5.78 -9.36 3.24
N GLU A 113 -5.73 -8.08 3.58
CA GLU A 113 -6.04 -7.00 2.64
C GLU A 113 -5.02 -6.92 1.50
N ILE A 114 -3.72 -7.05 1.79
CA ILE A 114 -2.67 -7.12 0.77
C ILE A 114 -2.88 -8.32 -0.18
N LYS A 115 -3.28 -9.48 0.36
CA LYS A 115 -3.60 -10.66 -0.46
C LYS A 115 -4.82 -10.40 -1.34
N SER A 116 -5.85 -9.74 -0.82
CA SER A 116 -7.04 -9.31 -1.57
C SER A 116 -6.67 -8.35 -2.71
N PHE A 117 -5.90 -7.30 -2.39
CA PHE A 117 -5.38 -6.36 -3.37
C PHE A 117 -4.56 -7.05 -4.46
N ARG A 118 -3.64 -7.96 -4.08
CA ARG A 118 -2.80 -8.71 -5.04
C ARG A 118 -3.61 -9.52 -6.05
N LYS A 119 -4.75 -10.10 -5.67
CA LYS A 119 -5.63 -10.82 -6.60
C LYS A 119 -6.17 -9.86 -7.67
N SER A 120 -6.71 -8.72 -7.24
CA SER A 120 -7.21 -7.68 -8.15
C SER A 120 -6.09 -7.11 -9.02
N TYR A 121 -4.90 -6.94 -8.45
CA TYR A 121 -3.73 -6.41 -9.12
C TYR A 121 -3.26 -7.31 -10.26
N LYS A 122 -3.27 -8.63 -10.07
CA LYS A 122 -2.90 -9.59 -11.14
C LYS A 122 -3.83 -9.49 -12.35
N VAL A 123 -5.14 -9.39 -12.11
CA VAL A 123 -6.15 -9.24 -13.17
C VAL A 123 -5.92 -7.93 -13.91
N TRP A 124 -5.80 -6.82 -13.18
CA TRP A 124 -5.57 -5.50 -13.78
C TRP A 124 -4.26 -5.42 -14.55
N LYS A 125 -3.17 -5.98 -14.01
CA LYS A 125 -1.85 -6.01 -14.66
C LYS A 125 -1.92 -6.69 -16.03
N SER A 126 -2.69 -7.77 -16.18
CA SER A 126 -2.83 -8.47 -17.47
C SER A 126 -3.46 -7.63 -18.57
N GLN A 127 -4.18 -6.57 -18.22
CA GLN A 127 -4.77 -5.61 -19.18
C GLN A 127 -3.78 -4.53 -19.63
N HIS A 128 -2.60 -4.48 -18.98
CA HIS A 128 -1.56 -3.47 -19.19
C HIS A 128 -0.19 -4.08 -19.53
N SER A 129 -0.12 -5.42 -19.67
CA SER A 129 1.08 -6.17 -20.03
C SER A 129 1.05 -6.56 -21.50
#